data_AF-A0A0R1NV66-F1
#
_entry.id   AF-A0A0R1NV66-F1
#
_cell.length_a   1.000
_cell.length_b   1.000
_cell.length_c   1.000
_cell.angle_alpha   90.00
_cell.angle_beta   90.00
_cell.angle_gamma   90.00
#
_symmetry.space_group_name_H-M   'P 1'
#
loop_
_entity.id
_entity.type
_entity.pdbx_description
1 polymer ?
#
loop_
_entity_poly.entity_id
_entity_poly.type
_entity_poly.pdbx_seq_one_letter_code
_entity_poly.pdbx_strand_id
1 'polypeptide(L)' 'MGELSRAIRAIEIGRDHPGESTSTKDRNYNLHEELADVMDQVLILCDKYDVDPDSLMAFSEEKLKKRFDE' A
#
# COMPACT_ATOMS: atom_id res chain seq x y z
N MET A 1 0.88 -5.38 5.55
CA MET A 1 2.29 -4.93 5.44
C MET A 1 3.25 -6.03 4.98
N GLY A 2 3.28 -7.19 5.66
CA GLY A 2 4.15 -8.31 5.23
C GLY A 2 3.77 -8.87 3.85
N GLU A 3 2.47 -8.99 3.58
CA GLU A 3 1.98 -9.51 2.30
C GLU A 3 2.14 -8.50 1.15
N LEU A 4 1.83 -7.22 1.35
CA LEU A 4 2.26 -6.14 0.45
C LEU A 4 3.76 -6.18 0.12
N SER A 5 4.63 -6.41 1.11
CA SER A 5 6.08 -6.51 0.89
C SER A 5 6.43 -7.71 0.00
N ARG A 6 5.75 -8.84 0.20
CA ARG A 6 5.88 -10.05 -0.64
C ARG A 6 5.39 -9.78 -2.07
N ALA A 7 4.26 -9.09 -2.24
CA ALA A 7 3.71 -8.74 -3.54
C ALA A 7 4.67 -7.85 -4.36
N ILE A 8 5.25 -6.83 -3.73
CA ILE A 8 6.26 -5.96 -4.36
C ILE A 8 7.49 -6.78 -4.75
N ARG A 9 8.00 -7.64 -3.86
CA ARG A 9 9.17 -8.48 -4.14
C ARG A 9 8.93 -9.42 -5.33
N ALA A 10 7.75 -10.04 -5.40
CA ALA A 10 7.36 -10.92 -6.50
C ALA A 10 7.39 -10.21 -7.86
N ILE A 11 7.14 -8.89 -7.89
CA ILE A 11 7.20 -8.04 -9.09
C ILE A 11 8.64 -7.64 -9.40
N GLU A 12 9.38 -7.13 -8.42
CA GLU A 12 10.69 -6.50 -8.63
C GLU A 12 11.84 -7.50 -8.79
N ILE A 13 11.83 -8.59 -8.00
CA ILE A 13 12.96 -9.53 -7.90
C ILE A 13 12.61 -10.90 -8.48
N GLY A 14 11.33 -11.27 -8.42
CA GLY A 14 10.85 -12.62 -8.76
C GLY A 14 10.28 -13.33 -7.55
N ARG A 15 9.82 -14.57 -7.73
CA ARG A 15 9.01 -15.26 -6.71
C ARG A 15 9.83 -15.60 -5.47
N ASP A 16 9.31 -15.25 -4.31
CA ASP A 16 9.91 -15.61 -3.01
C ASP A 16 9.44 -17.01 -2.56
N HIS A 17 8.30 -17.47 -3.08
CA HIS A 17 7.75 -18.80 -2.81
C HIS A 17 7.20 -19.48 -4.08
N PRO A 18 7.39 -20.81 -4.27
CA PRO A 18 6.88 -21.54 -5.44
C PRO A 18 5.36 -21.49 -5.63
N GLY A 19 4.59 -21.16 -4.59
CA GLY A 19 3.14 -20.97 -4.67
C GLY A 19 2.68 -19.61 -5.24
N GLU A 20 3.60 -18.68 -5.51
CA GLU A 20 3.24 -17.35 -6.03
C GLU A 20 2.91 -17.39 -7.53
N SER A 21 1.96 -16.54 -7.96
CA SER A 21 1.56 -16.53 -9.36
C SER A 21 2.70 -16.17 -10.30
N THR A 22 2.65 -16.82 -11.46
CA THR A 22 3.61 -16.73 -12.56
C THR A 22 3.27 -15.62 -13.53
N SER A 23 1.99 -15.24 -13.58
CA SER A 23 1.41 -14.30 -14.52
C SER A 23 1.60 -12.86 -14.04
N THR A 24 2.03 -11.98 -14.93
CA THR A 24 2.11 -10.54 -14.67
C THR A 24 0.76 -9.95 -14.26
N LYS A 25 -0.34 -10.44 -14.84
CA LYS A 25 -1.69 -9.95 -14.50
C LYS A 25 -2.05 -10.27 -13.06
N ASP A 26 -1.78 -11.49 -12.62
CA ASP A 26 -2.11 -11.95 -11.28
C ASP A 26 -1.25 -11.25 -10.22
N ARG A 27 0.02 -10.96 -10.54
CA ARG A 27 0.91 -10.18 -9.68
C ARG A 27 0.42 -8.74 -9.52
N ASN A 28 -0.03 -8.13 -10.62
CA ASN A 28 -0.58 -6.77 -10.57
C ASN A 28 -1.88 -6.72 -9.77
N TYR A 29 -2.77 -7.71 -9.95
CA TYR A 29 -3.98 -7.85 -9.13
C TYR A 29 -3.63 -8.00 -7.64
N ASN A 30 -2.72 -8.91 -7.31
CA ASN A 30 -2.27 -9.14 -5.94
C ASN A 30 -1.65 -7.87 -5.33
N LEU A 31 -0.89 -7.08 -6.09
CA LEU A 31 -0.38 -5.80 -5.58
C LEU A 31 -1.52 -4.83 -5.24
N HIS A 32 -2.56 -4.73 -6.07
CA HIS A 32 -3.70 -3.85 -5.81
C HIS A 32 -4.50 -4.29 -4.60
N GLU A 33 -4.74 -5.60 -4.45
CA GLU A 33 -5.41 -6.18 -3.29
C GLU A 33 -4.67 -5.84 -2.00
N GLU A 34 -3.36 -6.07 -1.97
CA GLU A 34 -2.53 -5.81 -0.79
C GLU A 34 -2.39 -4.32 -0.44
N LEU A 35 -2.45 -3.43 -1.46
CA LEU A 35 -2.51 -1.99 -1.24
C LEU A 35 -3.87 -1.56 -0.69
N ALA A 36 -4.97 -2.15 -1.19
CA ALA A 36 -6.31 -1.91 -0.68
C ALA A 36 -6.43 -2.34 0.78
N ASP A 37 -5.91 -3.50 1.15
CA ASP A 37 -5.90 -3.98 2.54
C ASP A 37 -5.15 -3.04 3.49
N VAL A 38 -4.04 -2.45 3.03
CA VAL A 38 -3.31 -1.44 3.80
C VAL A 38 -4.12 -0.16 3.93
N MET A 39 -4.82 0.27 2.88
CA MET A 39 -5.70 1.43 2.94
C MET A 39 -6.89 1.20 3.87
N ASP A 40 -7.52 0.03 3.84
CA ASP A 40 -8.59 -0.35 4.74
C ASP A 40 -8.15 -0.32 6.20
N GLN A 41 -6.93 -0.80 6.49
CA GLN A 41 -6.34 -0.68 7.83
C GLN A 41 -6.21 0.80 8.26
N VAL A 42 -5.78 1.68 7.37
CA VAL A 42 -5.69 3.13 7.66
C VAL A 42 -7.08 3.71 7.91
N LEU A 43 -8.08 3.38 7.09
CA LEU A 43 -9.45 3.88 7.23
C LEU A 43 -10.11 3.41 8.53
N ILE A 44 -9.90 2.15 8.92
CA ILE A 44 -10.37 1.62 10.21
C ILE A 44 -9.73 2.36 11.38
N LEU A 45 -8.44 2.72 11.28
CA LEU A 45 -7.77 3.50 12.31
C LEU A 45 -8.27 4.95 12.34
N CYS A 46 -8.56 5.54 11.18
CA CYS A 46 -9.18 6.85 11.07
C CYS A 46 -10.51 6.90 11.85
N ASP A 47 -11.41 5.97 11.58
CA ASP A 47 -12.69 5.85 12.30
C ASP A 47 -12.47 5.65 13.82
N LYS A 48 -11.60 4.72 14.19
CA LYS A 48 -11.31 4.41 15.60
C LYS A 48 -10.81 5.60 16.42
N TYR A 49 -10.07 6.52 15.79
CA TYR A 49 -9.43 7.64 16.46
C TYR A 49 -10.06 9.00 16.12
N ASP A 50 -11.24 9.01 15.50
CA ASP A 50 -11.95 10.22 15.08
C ASP A 50 -11.08 11.15 14.20
N VAL A 51 -10.34 10.53 13.26
CA VAL A 51 -9.53 11.22 12.28
C VAL A 51 -10.24 11.19 10.94
N ASP A 52 -10.53 12.36 10.38
CA ASP A 52 -11.07 12.48 9.03
C ASP A 52 -10.03 12.01 7.98
N PRO A 53 -10.33 10.97 7.15
CA PRO A 53 -9.40 10.47 6.14
C PRO A 53 -8.95 11.53 5.13
N ASP A 54 -9.83 12.47 4.75
CA ASP A 54 -9.49 13.53 3.80
C ASP A 54 -8.46 14.49 4.41
N SER A 55 -8.65 14.85 5.69
CA SER A 55 -7.68 15.65 6.45
C SER A 55 -6.31 14.95 6.57
N LEU A 56 -6.30 13.62 6.77
CA LEU A 56 -5.06 12.84 6.85
C LEU A 56 -4.31 12.83 5.51
N MET A 57 -5.05 12.69 4.40
CA MET A 57 -4.47 12.73 3.06
C MET A 57 -3.83 14.09 2.77
N ALA A 58 -4.56 15.18 3.04
CA ALA A 58 -4.06 16.54 2.86
C ALA A 58 -2.80 16.80 3.70
N PHE A 59 -2.78 16.34 4.95
CA PHE A 59 -1.61 16.45 5.82
C PHE A 59 -0.39 15.69 5.27
N SER A 60 -0.60 14.47 4.76
CA SER A 60 0.46 13.68 4.13
C SER A 60 1.05 14.36 2.89
N GLU A 61 0.19 14.90 2.03
CA GLU A 61 0.60 15.65 0.84
C GLU A 61 1.41 16.91 1.20
N GLU A 62 0.92 17.72 2.14
CA GLU A 62 1.62 18.93 2.61
C GLU A 62 3.00 18.59 3.18
N LYS A 63 3.09 17.52 3.99
CA LYS A 63 4.36 17.05 4.56
C LYS A 63 5.34 16.60 3.48
N LEU A 64 4.87 15.92 2.43
CA LEU A 64 5.70 15.51 1.30
C LEU A 64 6.21 16.72 0.51
N LYS A 65 5.33 17.67 0.18
CA LYS A 65 5.71 18.92 -0.49
C LYS A 65 6.79 19.66 0.29
N LYS A 66 6.58 19.92 1.59
CA LYS A 66 7.59 20.55 2.46
C LYS A 66 8.94 19.84 2.52
N ARG A 67 8.97 18.51 2.30
CA ARG A 67 10.22 17.72 2.33
C ARG A 67 11.00 17.82 1.02
N PHE A 68 10.32 18.07 -0.10
CA PHE A 68 10.90 18.06 -1.44
C PHE A 68 10.78 19.39 -2.19
N ASP A 69 10.17 20.40 -1.59
CA ASP A 69 10.29 21.79 -2.00
C ASP A 69 11.75 22.22 -1.76
N GLU A 70 12.44 22.63 -2.84
CA GLU A 70 13.69 23.40 -2.80
C GLU A 70 13.48 24.77 -2.12
#